data_AF-A0A7W1BKH2-F1
#
_entry.id   AF-A0A7W1BKH2-F1
#
_cell.length_a   1.000
_cell.length_b   1.000
_cell.length_c   1.000
_cell.angle_alpha   90.00
_cell.angle_beta   90.00
_cell.angle_gamma   90.00
#
_symmetry.space_group_name_H-M   'P 1'
#
loop_
_entity.id
_entity.type
_entity.pdbx_description
1 polymer ?
#
loop_
_entity_poly.entity_id
_entity_poly.type
_entity_poly.pdbx_seq_one_letter_code
_entity_poly.pdbx_strand_id
1 'polypeptide(L)'
;MRSMLRVVSLSFVLASAFVPPARAQIVAADAGTEPRIEVTGRGESRVSPDGASVTFSVETKGASAAAAAASSARIQTRVVDTLRSLGFSGKQISTISYNVAPNYEPSPDGRRRLQQGYVAR
;
A
#
# COMPACT_ATOMS: atom_id res chain seq x y z
N MET A 1 21.51 65.54 48.24
CA MET A 1 20.68 64.50 47.59
C MET A 1 19.91 65.12 46.44
N ARG A 2 20.07 64.52 45.25
CA ARG A 2 19.20 64.58 44.05
C ARG A 2 19.15 65.89 43.24
N SER A 3 19.81 65.76 42.08
CA SER A 3 19.48 66.24 40.74
C SER A 3 19.59 67.72 40.37
N MET A 4 20.37 67.97 39.31
CA MET A 4 20.00 68.57 38.00
C MET A 4 21.18 69.38 37.45
N LEU A 5 21.82 68.92 36.36
CA LEU A 5 21.58 69.39 34.99
C LEU A 5 22.07 70.83 34.74
N ARG A 6 23.27 70.99 34.16
CA ARG A 6 23.70 72.09 33.25
C ARG A 6 24.91 71.52 32.47
N VAL A 7 24.79 71.16 31.19
CA VAL A 7 24.90 72.02 29.99
C VAL A 7 26.09 72.98 30.07
N VAL A 8 26.84 73.05 28.96
CA VAL A 8 27.81 74.06 28.52
C VAL A 8 29.23 73.48 28.44
N SER A 9 30.06 73.68 27.42
CA SER A 9 29.94 74.14 26.03
C SER A 9 31.36 74.04 25.44
N LEU A 10 31.44 73.92 24.12
CA LEU A 10 32.38 74.61 23.22
C LEU A 10 33.88 74.24 23.14
N SER A 11 34.31 74.28 21.86
CA SER A 11 35.64 74.63 21.34
C SER A 11 36.55 73.42 21.06
N PHE A 12 36.51 72.84 19.86
CA PHE A 12 37.16 73.30 18.61
C PHE A 12 38.68 73.22 18.73
N VAL A 13 39.31 72.31 17.98
CA VAL A 13 40.65 72.44 17.35
C VAL A 13 41.08 71.09 16.72
N LEU A 14 41.75 71.21 15.58
CA LEU A 14 42.68 70.26 14.92
C LEU A 14 42.18 69.34 13.79
N ALA A 15 42.34 69.87 12.58
CA ALA A 15 42.94 69.27 11.40
C ALA A 15 43.53 67.84 11.53
N SER A 16 43.12 66.94 10.64
CA SER A 16 44.04 66.21 9.75
C SER A 16 43.23 65.34 8.77
N ALA A 17 43.76 65.23 7.56
CA ALA A 17 43.20 64.50 6.43
C ALA A 17 42.92 63.02 6.75
N PHE A 18 41.70 62.58 6.49
CA PHE A 18 41.40 61.17 6.29
C PHE A 18 40.58 61.06 5.01
N VAL A 19 41.26 60.76 3.90
CA VAL A 19 40.60 60.35 2.66
C VAL A 19 40.21 58.88 2.86
N PRO A 20 38.93 58.54 3.02
CA PRO A 20 38.56 57.13 3.07
C PRO A 20 38.85 56.48 1.71
N PRO A 21 39.43 55.27 1.66
CA PRO A 21 39.66 54.59 0.40
C PRO A 21 38.33 54.31 -0.29
N ALA A 22 38.31 54.53 -1.61
CA ALA A 22 37.19 54.21 -2.47
C ALA A 22 36.72 52.77 -2.20
N ARG A 23 35.47 52.62 -1.76
CA ARG A 23 34.84 51.31 -1.70
C ARG A 23 34.68 50.81 -3.13
N ALA A 24 35.48 49.82 -3.51
CA ALA A 24 35.19 48.96 -4.64
C ALA A 24 33.81 48.33 -4.36
N GLN A 25 32.79 48.84 -5.03
CA GLN A 25 31.46 48.26 -4.98
C GLN A 25 31.52 47.01 -5.85
N ILE A 26 31.41 45.84 -5.23
CA ILE A 26 31.08 44.61 -5.95
C ILE A 26 29.67 44.85 -6.49
N VAL A 27 29.55 45.10 -7.79
CA VAL A 27 28.28 45.05 -8.49
C VAL A 27 27.86 43.59 -8.42
N ALA A 28 26.93 43.26 -7.53
CA ALA A 28 26.20 42.01 -7.63
C ALA A 28 25.60 42.02 -9.03
N ALA A 29 26.03 41.09 -9.89
CA ALA A 29 25.37 40.86 -11.14
C ALA A 29 23.90 40.60 -10.80
N ASP A 30 23.04 41.53 -11.22
CA ASP A 30 21.61 41.31 -11.23
C ASP A 30 21.41 40.18 -12.24
N ALA A 31 21.40 38.94 -11.73
CA ALA A 31 21.10 37.76 -12.51
C ALA A 31 19.64 37.90 -12.91
N GLY A 32 19.44 38.57 -14.03
CA GLY A 32 18.15 38.92 -14.59
C GLY A 32 17.23 37.71 -14.50
N THR A 33 16.09 37.92 -13.84
CA THR A 33 14.99 36.98 -13.90
C THR A 33 14.46 37.04 -15.33
N GLU A 34 14.92 36.13 -16.19
CA GLU A 34 14.29 35.91 -17.49
C GLU A 34 12.79 35.62 -17.31
N PRO A 35 11.91 36.09 -18.20
CA PRO A 35 10.48 35.86 -18.06
C PRO A 35 10.17 34.36 -18.20
N ARG A 36 9.87 33.70 -17.07
CA ARG A 36 9.51 32.27 -16.99
C ARG A 36 8.07 32.11 -16.50
N ILE A 37 7.38 31.15 -17.09
CA ILE A 37 6.11 30.63 -16.57
C ILE A 37 6.41 29.26 -15.97
N GLU A 38 6.20 29.14 -14.66
CA GLU A 38 6.33 27.87 -13.94
C GLU A 38 4.95 27.41 -13.53
N VAL A 39 4.59 26.19 -13.94
CA VAL A 39 3.29 25.59 -13.63
C VAL A 39 3.54 24.31 -12.87
N THR A 40 2.90 24.19 -11.70
CA THR A 40 2.80 22.94 -10.95
C THR A 40 1.37 22.43 -11.04
N GLY A 41 1.21 21.22 -11.53
CA GLY A 41 -0.08 20.56 -11.66
C GLY A 41 -0.06 19.23 -10.91
N ARG A 42 -1.11 18.97 -10.12
CA ARG A 42 -1.37 17.66 -9.49
C ARG A 42 -2.67 17.11 -10.07
N GLY A 43 -2.61 15.93 -10.67
CA GLY A 43 -3.77 15.17 -11.09
C GLY A 43 -4.00 13.99 -10.14
N GLU A 44 -5.22 13.86 -9.63
CA GLU A 44 -5.69 12.67 -8.92
C GLU A 44 -6.92 12.15 -9.66
N SER A 45 -7.01 10.83 -9.83
CA SER A 45 -8.22 10.17 -10.31
C SER A 45 -8.55 9.03 -9.39
N ARG A 46 -9.83 8.94 -9.01
CA ARG A 46 -10.36 7.85 -8.20
C ARG A 46 -11.25 7.00 -9.10
N VAL A 47 -10.99 5.71 -9.10
CA VAL A 47 -11.76 4.71 -9.84
C VAL A 47 -12.27 3.67 -8.85
N SER A 48 -13.53 3.28 -9.02
CA SER A 48 -14.13 2.17 -8.26
C SER A 48 -13.58 0.83 -8.75
N PRO A 49 -13.30 -0.14 -7.87
CA PRO A 49 -12.98 -1.51 -8.28
C PRO A 49 -14.08 -2.11 -9.16
N ASP A 50 -13.70 -2.84 -10.20
CA ASP A 50 -14.58 -3.38 -11.25
C ASP A 50 -14.66 -4.93 -11.27
N GLY A 51 -14.00 -5.60 -10.33
CA GLY A 51 -14.00 -7.06 -10.22
C GLY A 51 -13.84 -7.58 -8.80
N ALA A 52 -14.31 -8.81 -8.57
CA ALA A 52 -14.14 -9.55 -7.33
C ALA A 52 -13.88 -11.03 -7.65
N SER A 53 -13.02 -11.67 -6.85
CA SER A 53 -12.73 -13.10 -6.94
C SER A 53 -13.22 -13.79 -5.68
N VAL A 54 -13.94 -14.90 -5.84
CA VAL A 54 -14.45 -15.71 -4.73
C VAL A 54 -13.97 -17.15 -4.91
N THR A 55 -13.41 -17.72 -3.84
CA THR A 55 -12.91 -19.10 -3.84
C THR A 55 -13.78 -19.96 -2.95
N PHE A 56 -14.25 -21.09 -3.50
CA PHE A 56 -15.00 -22.10 -2.77
C PHE A 56 -14.16 -23.37 -2.65
N SER A 57 -14.25 -24.03 -1.50
CA SER A 57 -13.62 -25.32 -1.26
C SER A 57 -14.69 -26.37 -1.00
N VAL A 58 -14.61 -27.51 -1.67
CA VAL A 58 -15.55 -28.63 -1.52
C VAL A 58 -14.80 -29.81 -0.92
N GLU A 59 -15.01 -30.10 0.36
CA GLU A 59 -14.44 -31.28 1.00
C GLU A 59 -15.49 -32.38 1.14
N THR A 60 -15.13 -33.61 0.77
CA THR A 60 -15.96 -34.79 1.01
C THR A 60 -15.13 -35.95 1.55
N LYS A 61 -15.76 -36.76 2.40
CA LYS A 61 -15.16 -37.95 3.01
C LYS A 61 -15.85 -39.20 2.48
N GLY A 62 -15.08 -40.27 2.29
CA GLY A 62 -15.60 -41.56 1.84
C GLY A 62 -14.74 -42.73 2.31
N ALA A 63 -15.34 -43.92 2.38
CA ALA A 63 -14.64 -45.14 2.74
C ALA A 63 -13.56 -45.53 1.71
N SER A 64 -13.74 -45.15 0.44
CA SER A 64 -12.78 -45.31 -0.64
C SER A 64 -12.48 -43.98 -1.33
N ALA A 65 -11.33 -43.90 -2.00
CA ALA A 65 -10.95 -42.74 -2.81
C ALA A 65 -12.01 -42.43 -3.88
N ALA A 66 -12.55 -43.46 -4.53
CA ALA A 66 -13.59 -43.34 -5.54
C ALA A 66 -14.91 -42.79 -4.96
N ALA A 67 -15.30 -43.24 -3.77
CA ALA A 67 -16.51 -42.74 -3.12
C ALA A 67 -16.38 -41.25 -2.74
N ALA A 68 -15.22 -40.85 -2.19
CA ALA A 68 -14.94 -39.44 -1.88
C ALA A 68 -14.92 -38.60 -3.17
N ALA A 69 -14.20 -39.05 -4.21
CA ALA A 69 -14.12 -38.36 -5.49
C ALA A 69 -15.49 -38.17 -6.15
N ALA A 70 -16.31 -39.23 -6.21
CA ALA A 70 -17.64 -39.17 -6.81
C ALA A 70 -18.60 -38.25 -6.03
N SER A 71 -18.50 -38.23 -4.70
CA SER A 71 -19.27 -37.30 -3.86
C SER A 71 -18.87 -35.85 -4.14
N SER A 72 -17.57 -35.57 -4.16
CA SER A 72 -17.03 -34.23 -4.45
C SER A 72 -17.48 -33.74 -5.84
N ALA A 73 -17.35 -34.59 -6.86
CA ALA A 73 -17.78 -34.25 -8.22
C ALA A 73 -19.28 -33.90 -8.31
N ARG A 74 -20.15 -34.63 -7.58
CA ARG A 74 -21.59 -34.33 -7.53
C ARG A 74 -21.90 -33.01 -6.83
N ILE A 75 -21.16 -32.66 -5.78
CA ILE A 75 -21.35 -31.39 -5.09
C ILE A 75 -20.83 -30.25 -5.95
N GLN A 76 -19.63 -30.39 -6.52
CA GLN A 76 -19.02 -29.40 -7.40
C GLN A 76 -19.89 -29.11 -8.63
N THR A 77 -20.45 -30.13 -9.26
CA THR A 77 -21.39 -29.96 -10.39
C THR A 77 -22.60 -29.12 -9.97
N ARG A 78 -23.19 -29.41 -8.81
CA ARG A 78 -24.33 -28.63 -8.26
C ARG A 78 -23.96 -27.17 -7.98
N VAL A 79 -22.77 -26.91 -7.45
CA VAL A 79 -22.28 -25.54 -7.22
C VAL A 79 -22.15 -24.80 -8.56
N VAL A 80 -21.50 -25.42 -9.54
CA VAL A 80 -21.31 -24.83 -10.87
C VAL A 80 -22.66 -24.55 -11.55
N ASP A 81 -23.61 -25.49 -11.48
CA ASP A 81 -24.94 -25.32 -12.07
C ASP A 81 -25.75 -24.23 -11.37
N THR A 82 -25.62 -24.11 -10.05
CA THR A 82 -26.24 -23.01 -9.29
C THR A 82 -25.65 -21.66 -9.73
N LEU A 83 -24.32 -21.55 -9.86
CA LEU A 83 -23.67 -20.33 -10.34
C LEU A 83 -24.10 -19.99 -11.78
N ARG A 84 -24.22 -20.98 -12.65
CA ARG A 84 -24.77 -20.78 -14.01
C ARG A 84 -26.21 -20.27 -13.98
N SER A 85 -27.04 -20.82 -13.10
CA SER A 85 -28.44 -20.38 -12.95
C SER A 85 -28.56 -18.93 -12.44
N LEU A 86 -27.56 -18.45 -11.70
CA LEU A 86 -27.45 -17.06 -11.26
C LEU A 86 -26.90 -16.11 -12.34
N GLY A 87 -26.57 -16.62 -13.53
CA GLY A 87 -26.10 -15.83 -14.66
C GLY A 87 -24.58 -15.74 -14.82
N PHE A 88 -23.79 -16.46 -14.00
CA PHE A 88 -22.35 -16.52 -14.20
C PHE A 88 -22.01 -17.37 -15.44
N SER A 89 -21.21 -16.79 -16.35
CA SER A 89 -20.75 -17.50 -17.53
C SER A 89 -19.72 -18.56 -17.17
N GLY A 90 -19.63 -19.63 -17.97
CA GLY A 90 -18.61 -20.67 -17.77
C GLY A 90 -17.17 -20.15 -17.79
N LYS A 91 -16.92 -18.97 -18.39
CA LYS A 91 -15.59 -18.32 -18.39
C LYS A 91 -15.22 -17.70 -17.04
N GLN A 92 -16.21 -17.41 -16.19
CA GLN A 92 -16.02 -16.83 -14.86
C GLN A 92 -15.88 -17.89 -13.77
N ILE A 93 -16.11 -19.17 -14.10
CA ILE A 93 -16.06 -20.28 -13.16
C ILE A 93 -14.87 -21.16 -13.52
N SER A 94 -13.93 -21.30 -12.59
CA SER A 94 -12.75 -22.14 -12.78
C SER A 94 -12.51 -23.04 -11.58
N THR A 95 -11.99 -24.25 -11.84
CA THR A 95 -11.52 -25.16 -10.80
C THR A 95 -10.01 -25.01 -10.69
N ILE A 96 -9.53 -24.62 -9.51
CA ILE A 96 -8.12 -24.26 -9.29
C ILE A 96 -7.30 -25.49 -8.90
N SER A 97 -7.83 -26.32 -8.00
CA SER A 97 -7.13 -27.46 -7.42
C SER A 97 -8.09 -28.62 -7.18
N TYR A 98 -7.58 -29.83 -7.31
CA TYR A 98 -8.29 -31.06 -6.95
C TYR A 98 -7.30 -32.11 -6.44
N ASN A 99 -7.57 -32.69 -5.27
CA ASN A 99 -6.73 -33.69 -4.64
C ASN A 99 -7.56 -34.69 -3.82
N VAL A 100 -7.21 -35.97 -3.93
CA VAL A 100 -7.79 -37.04 -3.10
C VAL A 100 -6.66 -37.69 -2.30
N ALA A 101 -6.81 -37.73 -0.98
CA ALA A 101 -5.81 -38.30 -0.08
C ALA A 101 -6.44 -39.19 0.99
N PRO A 102 -5.72 -40.20 1.51
CA PRO A 102 -6.18 -40.95 2.67
C PRO A 102 -6.33 -40.03 3.89
N ASN A 103 -7.40 -40.24 4.66
CA ASN A 103 -7.61 -39.57 5.94
C ASN A 103 -7.08 -40.46 7.06
N TYR A 104 -6.22 -39.90 7.91
CA TYR A 104 -5.60 -40.60 9.03
C TYR A 104 -5.87 -39.82 10.31
N GLU A 105 -6.53 -40.47 11.26
CA GLU A 105 -6.77 -39.89 12.58
C GLU A 105 -5.82 -40.48 13.63
N PRO A 106 -5.44 -39.68 14.64
CA PRO A 106 -4.73 -40.20 15.80
C PRO A 106 -5.58 -41.26 16.50
N SER A 107 -4.98 -42.42 16.78
CA SER A 107 -5.57 -43.42 17.66
C SER A 107 -5.75 -42.84 19.08
N PRO A 108 -6.74 -43.28 19.88
CA PRO A 108 -6.98 -42.77 21.23
C PRO A 108 -5.76 -42.90 22.17
N ASP A 109 -4.86 -43.84 21.88
CA ASP A 109 -3.61 -44.07 22.60
C ASP A 109 -2.45 -43.18 22.13
N GLY A 110 -2.65 -42.37 21.08
CA GLY A 110 -1.65 -41.46 20.48
C GLY A 110 -0.49 -42.15 19.76
N ARG A 111 -0.42 -43.48 19.76
CA ARG A 111 0.74 -44.25 19.28
C ARG A 111 0.64 -44.64 17.80
N ARG A 112 -0.56 -44.63 17.23
CA ARG A 112 -0.81 -45.10 15.86
C ARG A 112 -1.71 -44.12 15.11
N ARG A 113 -1.51 -44.00 13.80
CA ARG A 113 -2.44 -43.31 12.91
C ARG A 113 -3.33 -44.36 12.25
N LEU A 114 -4.64 -44.27 12.48
CA LEU A 114 -5.60 -45.18 11.87
C LEU A 114 -6.17 -44.52 10.61
N GLN A 115 -6.16 -45.25 9.50
CA GLN A 115 -6.79 -44.78 8.27
C GLN A 115 -8.30 -44.84 8.43
N GLN A 116 -8.95 -43.68 8.49
CA GLN A 116 -10.41 -43.51 8.61
C GLN A 116 -11.12 -43.44 7.25
N GLY A 117 -10.37 -43.46 6.15
CA GLY A 117 -10.92 -43.44 4.78
C GLY A 117 -10.14 -42.53 3.86
N TYR A 118 -10.85 -41.78 3.02
CA TYR A 118 -10.30 -40.84 2.05
C TYR A 118 -11.05 -39.51 2.09
N VAL A 119 -10.34 -38.43 1.81
CA VAL A 119 -10.85 -37.06 1.67
C VAL A 119 -10.54 -36.58 0.27
N ALA A 120 -11.54 -36.00 -0.41
CA ALA A 120 -11.40 -35.32 -1.69
C ALA A 120 -11.68 -33.82 -1.51
N ARG A 121 -10.79 -32.96 -2.02
CA ARG A 121 -10.88 -31.48 -1.94
C ARG A 121 -10.31 -30.77 -3.15
#